data_AF-A0A660WIA3-F1
#
_entry.id   AF-A0A660WIA3-F1
#
_cell.length_a   1.000
_cell.length_b   1.000
_cell.length_c   1.000
_cell.angle_alpha   90.00
_cell.angle_beta   90.00
_cell.angle_gamma   90.00
#
_symmetry.space_group_name_H-M   'P 1'
#
loop_
_entity.id
_entity.type
_entity.pdbx_description
1 polymer ?
#
loop_
_entity_poly.entity_id
_entity_poly.type
_entity_poly.pdbx_seq_one_letter_code
_entity_poly.pdbx_strand_id
1 'polypeptide(L)'
;MRRAEMKAEKKTNHSISAVDNNMDSIAVMAGKLAHEIKNPLNVIYMNLQLLQEEWQEASTPRERRLLQKMAILKQEAQRLRDILDDFLRYARPASL
;
A
#
# COMPACT_ATOMS: atom_id res chain seq x y z
N MET A 1 -25.05 44.51 -2.52
CA MET A 1 -23.83 43.78 -2.91
C MET A 1 -23.25 42.92 -1.80
N ARG A 2 -22.77 43.46 -0.66
CA ARG A 2 -22.09 42.70 0.43
C ARG A 2 -22.71 41.38 0.91
N ARG A 3 -24.05 41.26 0.99
CA ARG A 3 -24.72 40.02 1.42
C ARG A 3 -24.67 38.89 0.38
N ALA A 4 -24.65 39.23 -0.91
CA ALA A 4 -24.55 38.24 -1.98
C ALA A 4 -23.11 37.71 -2.09
N GLU A 5 -22.11 38.57 -1.92
CA GLU A 5 -20.68 38.22 -1.86
C GLU A 5 -20.37 37.30 -0.66
N MET A 6 -20.78 37.68 0.55
CA MET A 6 -20.61 36.81 1.74
C MET A 6 -21.28 35.44 1.58
N LYS A 7 -22.42 35.36 0.90
CA LYS A 7 -23.14 34.10 0.69
C LYS A 7 -22.46 33.22 -0.36
N ALA A 8 -21.83 33.82 -1.38
CA ALA A 8 -21.02 33.12 -2.36
C ALA A 8 -19.71 32.60 -1.72
N GLU A 9 -19.01 33.43 -0.96
CA GLU A 9 -17.75 33.10 -0.28
C GLU A 9 -17.92 31.97 0.74
N LYS A 10 -19.01 31.99 1.52
CA LYS A 10 -19.36 30.91 2.46
C LYS A 10 -19.72 29.60 1.76
N LYS A 11 -20.30 29.66 0.55
CA LYS A 11 -20.62 28.48 -0.27
C LYS A 11 -19.35 27.86 -0.85
N THR A 12 -18.42 28.68 -1.34
CA THR A 12 -17.10 28.25 -1.85
C THR A 12 -16.25 27.59 -0.75
N ASN A 13 -16.14 28.21 0.43
CA ASN A 13 -15.42 27.62 1.56
C ASN A 13 -16.04 26.29 2.03
N HIS A 14 -17.37 26.18 2.01
CA HIS A 14 -18.04 24.94 2.36
C HIS A 14 -17.75 23.83 1.32
N SER A 15 -17.77 24.16 0.02
CA SER A 15 -17.43 23.22 -1.05
C SER A 15 -15.98 22.72 -0.95
N ILE A 16 -15.02 23.61 -0.67
CA ILE A 16 -13.61 23.25 -0.49
C ILE A 16 -13.47 22.31 0.73
N SER A 17 -14.05 22.69 1.88
CA SER A 17 -14.00 21.85 3.09
C SER A 17 -14.63 20.46 2.90
N ALA A 18 -15.67 20.34 2.07
CA ALA A 18 -16.31 19.05 1.79
C ALA A 18 -15.44 18.15 0.90
N VAL A 19 -14.68 18.74 -0.03
CA VAL A 19 -13.72 18.02 -0.87
C VAL A 19 -12.53 17.54 -0.04
N ASP A 20 -11.98 18.39 0.83
CA ASP A 20 -10.86 18.04 1.72
C ASP A 20 -11.24 16.88 2.66
N ASN A 21 -12.41 16.96 3.30
CA ASN A 21 -12.92 15.87 4.15
C ASN A 21 -13.11 14.54 3.41
N ASN A 22 -13.51 14.59 2.14
CA ASN A 22 -13.66 13.38 1.33
C ASN A 22 -12.28 12.78 0.95
N MET A 23 -11.31 13.62 0.61
CA MET A 23 -9.94 13.19 0.33
C MET A 23 -9.27 12.56 1.56
N ASP A 24 -9.46 13.15 2.75
CA ASP A 24 -8.96 12.60 4.01
C ASP A 24 -9.55 11.22 4.32
N SER A 25 -10.86 11.04 4.09
CA SER A 25 -11.53 9.76 4.26
C SER A 25 -10.96 8.67 3.34
N ILE A 26 -10.71 9.02 2.08
CA ILE A 26 -10.10 8.11 1.09
C ILE A 26 -8.66 7.76 1.51
N ALA A 27 -7.87 8.73 1.95
CA ALA A 27 -6.49 8.50 2.39
C ALA A 27 -6.43 7.56 3.62
N VAL A 28 -7.33 7.75 4.59
CA VAL A 28 -7.45 6.87 5.76
C VAL A 28 -7.86 5.45 5.35
N MET A 29 -8.84 5.31 4.45
CA MET A 29 -9.28 4.01 3.97
C MET A 29 -8.18 3.28 3.18
N ALA A 30 -7.46 3.99 2.31
CA ALA A 30 -6.30 3.47 1.59
C ALA A 30 -5.20 2.99 2.55
N GLY A 31 -4.93 3.76 3.61
CA GLY A 31 -3.98 3.38 4.67
C GLY A 31 -4.35 2.07 5.37
N LYS A 32 -5.63 1.91 5.74
CA LYS A 32 -6.14 0.67 6.35
C LYS A 32 -6.04 -0.51 5.41
N LEU A 33 -6.51 -0.36 4.17
CA LEU A 33 -6.44 -1.42 3.16
C LEU A 33 -4.98 -1.84 2.89
N ALA A 34 -4.08 -0.87 2.80
CA ALA A 34 -2.67 -1.15 2.61
C ALA A 34 -2.08 -1.93 3.80
N HIS A 35 -2.45 -1.59 5.03
CA HIS A 35 -2.03 -2.38 6.18
C HIS A 35 -2.57 -3.82 6.10
N GLU A 36 -3.83 -4.01 5.70
CA GLU A 36 -4.43 -5.33 5.55
C GLU A 36 -3.82 -6.16 4.42
N ILE A 37 -3.30 -5.53 3.35
CA ILE A 37 -2.57 -6.21 2.26
C ILE A 37 -1.13 -6.52 2.66
N LYS A 38 -0.46 -5.63 3.40
CA LYS A 38 0.90 -5.88 3.90
C LYS A 38 0.96 -7.11 4.79
N ASN A 39 -0.07 -7.35 5.59
CA ASN A 39 -0.15 -8.50 6.50
C ASN A 39 0.01 -9.86 5.79
N PRO A 40 -0.85 -10.27 4.83
CA PRO A 40 -0.70 -11.52 4.10
C PRO A 40 0.59 -11.55 3.26
N LEU A 41 1.05 -10.42 2.70
CA LEU A 41 2.34 -10.37 1.99
C LEU A 41 3.52 -10.68 2.91
N ASN A 42 3.49 -10.19 4.16
CA ASN A 42 4.51 -10.49 5.16
C ASN A 42 4.47 -11.98 5.54
N VAL A 43 3.28 -12.54 5.73
CA VAL A 43 3.13 -13.99 6.02
C VAL A 43 3.68 -14.83 4.87
N ILE A 44 3.35 -14.50 3.61
CA ILE A 44 3.88 -15.17 2.42
C ILE A 44 5.40 -15.06 2.37
N TYR A 45 5.95 -13.85 2.56
CA TYR A 45 7.40 -13.61 2.54
C TYR A 45 8.13 -14.44 3.60
N MET A 46 7.62 -14.46 4.84
CA MET A 46 8.22 -15.21 5.94
C MET A 46 8.17 -16.72 5.68
N ASN A 47 7.05 -17.25 5.20
CA ASN A 47 6.96 -18.66 4.84
C ASN A 47 7.93 -19.02 3.70
N LEU A 48 8.04 -18.19 2.66
CA LEU A 48 9.01 -18.40 1.59
C LEU A 48 10.45 -18.34 2.10
N GLN A 49 10.75 -17.47 3.06
CA GLN A 49 12.05 -17.43 3.70
C GLN A 49 12.36 -18.71 4.48
N LEU A 50 11.43 -19.20 5.31
CA LEU A 50 11.59 -20.46 6.05
C LEU A 50 11.76 -21.65 5.10
N LEU A 51 10.95 -21.72 4.04
CA LEU A 51 11.08 -22.76 3.00
C LEU A 51 12.40 -22.63 2.21
N GLN A 52 12.96 -21.43 2.06
CA GLN A 52 14.30 -21.32 1.46
C GLN A 52 15.39 -21.84 2.39
N GLU A 53 15.25 -21.61 3.70
CA GLU A 53 16.17 -22.08 4.74
C GLU A 53 16.16 -23.62 4.84
N GLU A 54 14.97 -24.24 4.82
CA GLU A 54 14.82 -25.71 4.86
C GLU A 54 15.44 -26.43 3.64
N TRP A 55 15.50 -25.78 2.48
CA TRP A 55 16.03 -26.36 1.25
C TRP A 55 17.43 -25.84 0.87
N GLN A 56 18.18 -25.19 1.77
CA GLN A 56 19.52 -24.67 1.44
C GLN A 56 20.50 -25.73 0.91
N GLU A 57 20.32 -26.99 1.31
CA GLU A 57 21.12 -28.13 0.85
C GLU A 57 20.54 -28.85 -0.39
N ALA A 58 19.70 -28.16 -1.18
CA ALA A 58 19.07 -28.70 -2.40
C ALA A 58 20.07 -29.39 -3.34
N SER A 59 19.99 -30.71 -3.41
CA SER A 59 20.97 -31.56 -4.12
C SER A 59 20.48 -31.98 -5.50
N THR A 60 19.16 -32.09 -5.69
CA THR A 60 18.56 -32.51 -6.94
C THR A 60 18.25 -31.32 -7.87
N PRO A 61 18.23 -31.50 -9.20
CA PRO A 61 17.77 -30.47 -10.13
C PRO A 61 16.35 -29.98 -9.85
N ARG A 62 15.49 -30.83 -9.27
CA ARG A 62 14.12 -30.47 -8.91
C ARG A 62 14.08 -29.49 -7.74
N GLU A 63 14.84 -29.76 -6.69
CA GLU A 63 14.94 -28.89 -5.51
C GLU A 63 15.56 -27.54 -5.88
N ARG A 64 16.62 -27.52 -6.71
CA ARG A 64 17.19 -26.26 -7.22
C ARG A 64 16.18 -25.41 -7.98
N ARG A 65 15.35 -26.02 -8.82
CA ARG A 65 14.26 -25.30 -9.52
C ARG A 65 13.18 -24.80 -8.56
N LEU A 66 12.90 -25.53 -7.49
CA LEU A 66 11.93 -25.12 -6.47
C LEU A 66 12.47 -23.91 -5.67
N LEU A 67 13.73 -23.93 -5.26
CA LEU A 67 14.40 -22.80 -4.62
C LEU A 67 14.35 -21.54 -5.49
N GLN A 68 14.60 -21.67 -6.80
CA GLN A 68 14.49 -20.55 -7.74
C GLN A 68 13.07 -19.98 -7.79
N LYS A 69 12.04 -20.84 -7.84
CA LYS A 69 10.63 -20.40 -7.78
C LYS A 69 10.31 -19.70 -6.47
N MET A 70 10.77 -20.23 -5.34
CA MET A 70 10.58 -19.61 -4.02
C MET A 70 11.25 -18.22 -3.95
N ALA A 71 12.46 -18.09 -4.51
CA ALA A 71 13.15 -16.79 -4.58
C ALA A 71 12.38 -15.76 -5.39
N ILE A 72 11.85 -16.15 -6.55
CA ILE A 72 11.00 -15.28 -7.39
C ILE A 72 9.76 -14.83 -6.61
N LEU A 73 9.03 -15.77 -6.00
CA LEU A 73 7.82 -15.44 -5.24
C LEU A 73 8.12 -14.51 -4.05
N LYS A 74 9.27 -14.71 -3.39
CA LYS A 74 9.69 -13.87 -2.26
C LYS A 74 9.98 -12.45 -2.72
N GLN A 75 10.65 -12.31 -3.87
CA GLN A 75 10.91 -11.02 -4.50
C GLN A 75 9.61 -10.32 -4.91
N GLU A 76 8.63 -11.03 -5.48
CA GLU A 76 7.34 -10.44 -5.84
C GLU A 76 6.54 -10.01 -4.60
N ALA A 77 6.58 -10.78 -3.50
CA ALA A 77 5.95 -10.37 -2.25
C ALA A 77 6.59 -9.10 -1.64
N GLN A 78 7.91 -8.93 -1.79
CA GLN A 78 8.59 -7.68 -1.44
C GLN A 78 8.18 -6.54 -2.40
N ARG A 79 8.21 -6.77 -3.70
CA ARG A 79 7.85 -5.77 -4.71
C ARG A 79 6.41 -5.27 -4.54
N LEU A 80 5.47 -6.14 -4.20
CA LEU A 80 4.09 -5.74 -3.91
C LEU A 80 3.99 -4.85 -2.66
N ARG A 81 4.81 -5.12 -1.63
CA ARG A 81 4.90 -4.23 -0.45
C ARG A 81 5.46 -2.86 -0.84
N ASP A 82 6.50 -2.83 -1.66
CA ASP A 82 7.14 -1.57 -2.09
C ASP A 82 6.17 -0.71 -2.93
N ILE A 83 5.47 -1.33 -3.89
CA ILE A 83 4.44 -0.66 -4.70
C ILE A 83 3.35 -0.05 -3.81
N LEU A 84 2.95 -0.79 -2.77
CA LEU A 84 1.92 -0.33 -1.85
C LEU A 84 2.42 0.81 -0.95
N ASP A 85 3.69 0.77 -0.54
CA ASP A 85 4.33 1.88 0.16
C ASP A 85 4.42 3.14 -0.70
N ASP A 86 4.80 3.00 -1.97
CA ASP A 86 4.84 4.11 -2.92
C ASP A 86 3.44 4.68 -3.21
N PHE A 87 2.44 3.81 -3.35
CA PHE A 87 1.04 4.22 -3.50
C PHE A 87 0.56 5.05 -2.29
N LEU A 88 0.85 4.59 -1.07
CA LEU A 88 0.49 5.33 0.15
C LEU A 88 1.25 6.64 0.31
N ARG A 89 2.50 6.72 -0.14
CA ARG A 89 3.27 7.97 -0.15
C ARG A 89 2.65 8.98 -1.09
N TYR A 90 2.23 8.54 -2.28
CA TYR A 90 1.54 9.38 -3.26
C TYR A 90 0.15 9.82 -2.78
N ALA A 91 -0.60 8.93 -2.14
CA ALA A 91 -1.95 9.20 -1.67
C ALA A 91 -2.04 10.05 -0.40
N ARG A 92 -0.90 10.33 0.26
CA ARG A 92 -0.89 11.15 1.48
C ARG A 92 -1.10 12.61 1.07
N PRO A 93 -2.08 13.34 1.63
CA PRO A 93 -2.20 14.78 1.42
C PRO A 93 -0.85 15.41 1.74
N ALA A 94 -0.32 16.23 0.82
CA ALA A 94 0.86 17.03 1.11
C ALA A 94 0.48 17.94 2.28
N SER A 95 0.88 17.57 3.50
CA SER A 95 0.79 18.44 4.65
C SER A 95 1.71 19.62 4.38
N LEU A 96 1.14 20.70 3.84
CA LEU A 96 1.73 22.04 3.78
C LEU A 96 1.48 22.76 5.10
#